data_AF-A0A973DPE7-F1
#
_entry.id   AF-A0A973DPE7-F1
#
_cell.length_a   1.000
_cell.length_b   1.000
_cell.length_c   1.000
_cell.angle_alpha   90.00
_cell.angle_beta   90.00
_cell.angle_gamma   90.00
#
_symmetry.space_group_name_H-M   'P 1'
#
loop_
_entity.id
_entity.type
_entity.pdbx_description
1 polymer ?
#
loop_
_entity_poly.entity_id
_entity_poly.type
_entity_poly.pdbx_seq_one_letter_code
_entity_poly.pdbx_strand_id
1 'polypeptide(L)' 'NAANSIFISQEGIGNMANVIQSGYGNTVTLQQQGDNNLAELTQEGNANIANIQQFGEQNFTVHQIGNEMVVNITQY' A
#
# COMPACT_ATOMS: atom_id res chain seq x y z
N ASN A 1 -16.65 13.09 -6.90
CA ASN A 1 -15.32 12.46 -6.80
C ASN A 1 -15.06 12.08 -5.36
N ALA A 2 -14.86 10.79 -5.10
CA ALA A 2 -14.39 10.34 -3.79
C ALA A 2 -12.93 10.78 -3.61
N ALA A 3 -12.53 11.15 -2.40
CA ALA A 3 -11.14 11.44 -2.09
C ALA A 3 -10.34 10.12 -2.06
N ASN A 4 -9.04 10.21 -2.32
CA ASN A 4 -8.16 9.07 -2.07
C ASN A 4 -7.93 8.92 -0.57
N SER A 5 -7.76 7.69 -0.10
CA SER A 5 -7.54 7.34 1.29
C SER A 5 -6.30 6.47 1.42
N ILE A 6 -5.50 6.76 2.46
CA ILE A 6 -4.30 5.99 2.82
C ILE A 6 -4.38 5.71 4.31
N PHE A 7 -4.26 4.44 4.67
CA PHE A 7 -4.07 3.97 6.02
C PHE A 7 -2.78 3.16 6.07
N ILE A 8 -1.82 3.58 6.89
CA ILE A 8 -0.54 2.90 7.09
C ILE A 8 -0.36 2.65 8.59
N SER A 9 -0.11 1.41 8.96
CA SER A 9 0.25 0.97 10.30
C SER A 9 1.60 0.29 10.24
N GLN A 10 2.54 0.72 11.08
CA GLN A 10 3.89 0.18 11.14
C GLN A 10 4.21 -0.18 12.60
N GLU A 11 4.47 -1.45 12.85
CA GLU A 11 4.89 -2.00 14.14
C GLU A 11 6.31 -2.56 14.01
N GLY A 12 7.25 -2.02 14.77
CA GLY A 12 8.68 -2.37 14.70
C GLY A 12 9.56 -1.15 14.35
N ILE A 13 10.84 -1.39 14.06
CA ILE A 13 11.87 -0.35 13.88
C ILE A 13 12.33 -0.32 12.42
N GLY A 14 12.40 0.88 11.83
CA GLY A 14 12.99 1.06 10.48
C GLY A 14 12.05 0.75 9.32
N ASN A 15 10.76 0.56 9.58
CA ASN A 15 9.76 0.38 8.53
C ASN A 15 9.55 1.68 7.74
N MET A 16 9.52 1.59 6.41
CA MET A 16 9.29 2.70 5.50
C MET A 16 8.17 2.35 4.52
N ALA A 17 7.28 3.32 4.29
CA ALA A 17 6.16 3.21 3.38
C ALA A 17 6.07 4.46 2.49
N ASN A 18 6.19 4.27 1.18
CA ASN A 18 6.04 5.31 0.17
C ASN A 18 4.81 5.00 -0.69
N VAL A 19 3.79 5.88 -0.62
CA VAL A 19 2.51 5.68 -1.29
C VAL A 19 2.18 6.89 -2.17
N ILE A 20 1.95 6.65 -3.45
CA ILE A 20 1.55 7.65 -4.45
C ILE A 20 0.19 7.25 -5.01
N GLN A 21 -0.79 8.15 -4.93
CA GLN A 21 -2.14 7.94 -5.49
C GLN A 21 -2.48 9.07 -6.47
N SER A 22 -2.74 8.70 -7.72
CA SER A 22 -3.20 9.56 -8.80
C SER A 22 -4.58 9.14 -9.26
N GLY A 23 -5.53 10.09 -9.35
CA GLY A 23 -6.95 9.86 -9.63
C GLY A 23 -7.84 10.05 -8.40
N TYR A 24 -9.03 9.43 -8.38
CA TYR A 24 -10.06 9.62 -7.34
C TYR A 24 -10.58 8.30 -6.77
N GLY A 25 -10.91 8.28 -5.48
CA GLY A 25 -11.50 7.13 -4.79
C GLY A 25 -10.54 5.96 -4.57
N ASN A 26 -9.24 6.18 -4.71
CA ASN A 26 -8.25 5.14 -4.46
C ASN A 26 -8.09 4.91 -2.96
N THR A 27 -7.94 3.66 -2.53
CA THR A 27 -7.78 3.26 -1.13
C THR A 27 -6.53 2.41 -0.97
N VAL A 28 -5.72 2.76 0.02
CA VAL A 28 -4.55 1.98 0.45
C VAL A 28 -4.69 1.64 1.92
N THR A 29 -4.52 0.36 2.23
CA THR A 29 -4.34 -0.15 3.59
C THR A 29 -3.01 -0.89 3.63
N LEU A 30 -2.06 -0.41 4.42
CA LEU A 30 -0.75 -1.03 4.62
C LEU A 30 -0.53 -1.32 6.10
N GLN A 31 -0.17 -2.56 6.42
CA GLN A 31 0.25 -2.99 7.75
C GLN A 31 1.63 -3.63 7.64
N GLN A 32 2.64 -3.04 8.30
CA GLN A 32 3.99 -3.59 8.40
C GLN A 32 4.24 -4.00 9.85
N GLN A 33 4.62 -5.25 10.09
CA GLN A 33 4.90 -5.79 11.41
C GLN A 33 6.25 -6.52 11.40
N GLY A 34 7.26 -5.95 12.05
CA GLY A 34 8.64 -6.39 12.01
C GLY A 34 9.57 -5.21 11.79
N ASP A 35 10.87 -5.47 11.59
CA ASP A 35 11.87 -4.42 11.45
C ASP A 35 12.26 -4.24 9.97
N ASN A 36 12.73 -3.06 9.59
CA ASN A 36 13.31 -2.75 8.27
C ASN A 36 12.43 -3.08 7.04
N ASN A 37 11.09 -3.04 7.18
CA ASN A 37 10.21 -3.31 6.05
C ASN A 37 10.11 -2.12 5.10
N LEU A 38 10.25 -2.34 3.79
CA LEU A 38 10.00 -1.32 2.77
C LEU A 38 8.75 -1.64 1.94
N ALA A 39 7.85 -0.66 1.88
CA ALA A 39 6.65 -0.68 1.07
C ALA A 39 6.68 0.47 0.06
N GLU A 40 6.64 0.16 -1.24
CA GLU A 40 6.42 1.16 -2.29
C GLU A 40 5.12 0.85 -3.03
N LEU A 41 4.24 1.83 -3.15
CA LEU A 41 2.94 1.66 -3.79
C LEU A 41 2.59 2.87 -4.65
N THR A 42 2.25 2.60 -5.90
CA THR A 42 1.72 3.59 -6.85
C THR A 42 0.36 3.13 -7.36
N GLN A 43 -0.69 3.94 -7.16
CA GLN A 43 -2.03 3.73 -7.73
C GLN A 43 -2.33 4.84 -8.74
N GLU A 44 -2.51 4.48 -10.00
CA GLU A 44 -2.90 5.37 -11.09
C GLU A 44 -4.26 4.95 -11.65
N GLY A 45 -5.25 5.84 -11.53
CA GLY A 45 -6.63 5.64 -11.99
C GLY A 45 -7.63 5.86 -10.85
N ASN A 46 -8.87 5.39 -11.00
CA ASN A 46 -9.94 5.65 -10.06
C ASN A 46 -10.42 4.38 -9.36
N ALA A 47 -10.86 4.50 -8.11
CA ALA A 47 -11.43 3.40 -7.32
C ALA A 47 -10.51 2.18 -7.15
N ASN A 48 -9.20 2.37 -7.19
CA ASN A 48 -8.22 1.30 -6.95
C ASN A 48 -8.10 1.00 -5.46
N ILE A 49 -7.95 -0.28 -5.09
CA ILE A 49 -7.81 -0.73 -3.71
C ILE A 49 -6.53 -1.56 -3.59
N ALA A 50 -5.66 -1.19 -2.64
CA ALA A 50 -4.48 -1.95 -2.29
C ALA A 50 -4.51 -2.27 -0.79
N ASN A 51 -4.55 -3.55 -0.44
CA ASN A 51 -4.41 -4.02 0.94
C ASN A 51 -3.13 -4.80 1.06
N ILE A 52 -2.22 -4.37 1.93
CA ILE A 52 -0.91 -4.98 2.07
C ILE A 52 -0.64 -5.25 3.54
N GLN A 53 -0.24 -6.48 3.85
CA GLN A 53 0.20 -6.93 5.15
C GLN A 53 1.58 -7.56 5.00
N GLN A 54 2.55 -7.05 5.74
CA GLN A 54 3.94 -7.45 5.65
C GLN A 54 4.47 -7.81 7.03
N PHE A 55 4.96 -9.03 7.19
CA PHE A 55 5.58 -9.52 8.41
C PHE A 55 7.11 -9.73 8.19
N GLY A 56 7.93 -9.49 9.23
CA GLY A 56 9.37 -9.77 9.19
C GLY A 56 10.22 -8.59 8.67
N GLU A 57 11.27 -8.89 7.89
CA GLU A 57 12.09 -7.89 7.17
C GLU A 57 11.93 -8.13 5.66
N GLN A 58 11.06 -7.39 4.98
CA GLN A 58 10.83 -7.56 3.53
C GLN A 58 10.69 -6.23 2.77
N ASN A 59 10.82 -6.32 1.45
CA ASN A 59 10.60 -5.20 0.54
C ASN A 59 9.58 -5.60 -0.54
N PHE A 60 8.60 -4.76 -0.80
CA PHE A 60 7.68 -4.94 -1.93
C PHE A 60 7.40 -3.63 -2.65
N THR A 61 7.09 -3.76 -3.94
CA THR A 61 6.70 -2.65 -4.81
C THR A 61 5.41 -3.02 -5.54
N VAL A 62 4.38 -2.17 -5.46
CA VAL A 62 3.08 -2.36 -6.13
C VAL A 62 2.81 -1.22 -7.09
N HIS A 63 2.47 -1.56 -8.32
CA HIS A 63 2.00 -0.61 -9.32
C HIS A 63 0.62 -1.06 -9.79
N GLN A 64 -0.41 -0.31 -9.42
CA GLN A 64 -1.76 -0.46 -9.96
C GLN A 64 -2.00 0.63 -10.98
N ILE A 65 -2.21 0.25 -12.24
CA ILE A 65 -2.54 1.15 -13.33
C ILE A 65 -3.87 0.67 -13.93
N GLY A 66 -4.92 1.47 -13.82
CA GLY A 66 -6.27 1.10 -14.23
C GLY A 66 -7.32 1.64 -13.27
N ASN A 67 -8.59 1.35 -13.51
CA ASN A 67 -9.67 1.69 -12.59
C ASN A 67 -10.18 0.42 -11.91
N GLU A 68 -10.68 0.54 -10.68
CA GLU A 68 -11.33 -0.56 -9.93
C GLU A 68 -10.41 -1.79 -9.71
N MET A 69 -9.09 -1.59 -9.76
CA MET A 69 -8.12 -2.65 -9.54
C MET A 69 -8.01 -2.96 -8.04
N VAL A 70 -7.98 -4.25 -7.70
CA VAL A 70 -7.80 -4.70 -6.31
C VAL A 70 -6.52 -5.53 -6.22
N VAL A 71 -5.63 -5.15 -5.30
CA VAL A 71 -4.41 -5.89 -4.96
C VAL A 71 -4.45 -6.21 -3.48
N ASN A 72 -4.25 -7.49 -3.16
CA ASN A 72 -4.08 -7.95 -1.79
C ASN A 72 -2.72 -8.64 -1.71
N ILE A 73 -1.84 -8.14 -0.83
CA ILE A 73 -0.54 -8.74 -0.57
C ILE A 73 -0.50 -9.10 0.91
N THR A 74 -0.16 -10.35 1.19
CA THR A 74 0.18 -10.81 2.53
C THR A 74 1.50 -11.54 2.43
N GLN A 75 2.53 -11.04 3.09
CA GLN A 75 3.87 -11.60 3.09
C GLN A 75 4.32 -11.89 4.52
N TYR A 76 4.89 -13.07 4.73
CA TYR A 76 5.36 -13.58 6.03
C TYR A 76 6.89 -13.55 6.13
#